data_AF-A0A7S1Z275-F1
#
_entry.id   AF-A0A7S1Z275-F1
#
_cell.length_a   1.000
_cell.length_b   1.000
_cell.length_c   1.000
_cell.angle_alpha   90.00
_cell.angle_beta   90.00
_cell.angle_gamma   90.00
#
_symmetry.space_group_name_H-M   'P 1'
#
loop_
_entity.id
_entity.type
_entity.pdbx_description
1 polymer ?
#
loop_
_entity_poly.entity_id
_entity_poly.type
_entity_poly.pdbx_seq_one_letter_code
_entity_poly.pdbx_strand_id
1 'polypeptide(L)'
;YVNGVFGGSYQRSVQDAASKLNITTVSIALPQGTSTEDARSALSLLKDTGFRYFVGVFFRAEFETVMPLAKEIGITGEEYFWIFSSSQLRIVNDPLIGGSALAEAVHGSGILATTAGE
;
A
#
# COMPACT_ATOMS: atom_id res chain seq x y z
N TYR A 1 6.41 0.32 -2.00
CA TYR A 1 6.94 0.60 -0.65
C TYR A 1 7.88 1.79 -0.72
N VAL A 2 8.02 2.59 0.34
CA VAL A 2 9.01 3.68 0.35
C VAL A 2 10.43 3.12 0.50
N ASN A 3 11.32 3.54 -0.38
CA ASN A 3 12.71 3.11 -0.45
C ASN A 3 13.47 3.68 0.76
N GLY A 4 13.92 2.79 1.63
CA GLY A 4 14.57 3.12 2.89
C GLY A 4 14.58 1.91 3.82
N VAL A 5 15.31 2.00 4.94
CA VAL A 5 15.49 0.87 5.89
C VAL A 5 14.14 0.32 6.38
N PHE A 6 13.19 1.20 6.67
CA PHE A 6 11.85 0.82 7.10
C PHE A 6 11.10 0.03 6.00
N GLY A 7 10.86 0.64 4.83
CA GLY A 7 10.10 0.00 3.77
C GLY A 7 10.77 -1.26 3.21
N GLY A 8 12.10 -1.27 3.10
CA GLY A 8 12.88 -2.43 2.67
C GLY A 8 12.90 -3.59 3.68
N SER A 9 12.69 -3.33 4.97
CA SER A 9 12.53 -4.41 5.96
C SER A 9 11.18 -5.12 5.83
N TYR A 10 10.08 -4.36 5.71
CA TYR A 10 8.75 -4.93 5.48
C TYR A 10 8.66 -5.67 4.16
N GLN A 11 9.21 -5.09 3.09
CA GLN A 11 9.20 -5.72 1.78
C GLN A 11 9.89 -7.09 1.79
N ARG A 12 11.08 -7.19 2.42
CA ARG A 12 11.77 -8.48 2.58
C ARG A 12 10.98 -9.48 3.41
N SER A 13 10.44 -9.06 4.56
CA SER A 13 9.64 -9.95 5.40
C SER A 13 8.40 -10.49 4.69
N VAL A 14 7.73 -9.65 3.88
CA VAL A 14 6.58 -10.07 3.07
C VAL A 14 6.99 -11.05 1.98
N GLN A 15 8.09 -10.79 1.27
CA GLN A 15 8.60 -11.71 0.24
C GLN A 15 9.03 -13.05 0.83
N ASP A 16 9.73 -13.04 1.96
CA ASP A 16 10.16 -14.25 2.66
C ASP A 16 8.95 -15.10 3.07
N ALA A 17 7.91 -14.47 3.62
CA ALA A 17 6.67 -15.15 3.98
C ALA A 17 5.93 -15.69 2.74
N ALA A 18 5.82 -14.88 1.69
CA ALA A 18 5.17 -15.27 0.43
C ALA A 18 5.88 -16.47 -0.23
N SER A 19 7.22 -16.48 -0.23
CA SER A 19 8.01 -17.56 -0.81
C SER A 19 7.74 -18.91 -0.12
N LYS A 20 7.58 -18.92 1.20
CA LYS A 20 7.24 -20.13 1.98
C LYS A 20 5.86 -20.68 1.65
N LEU A 21 4.98 -19.83 1.12
CA LEU A 21 3.61 -20.17 0.72
C LEU A 21 3.46 -20.34 -0.80
N ASN A 22 4.55 -20.29 -1.57
CA ASN A 22 4.55 -20.31 -3.03
C ASN A 22 3.69 -19.20 -3.67
N ILE A 23 3.62 -18.03 -3.02
CA ILE A 23 2.93 -16.85 -3.54
C ILE A 23 3.93 -16.02 -4.36
N THR A 24 3.56 -15.72 -5.61
CA THR A 24 4.35 -14.81 -6.47
C THR A 24 4.19 -13.37 -6.01
N THR A 25 5.31 -12.66 -5.86
CA THR A 25 5.31 -11.25 -5.48
C THR A 25 6.09 -10.40 -6.47
N VAL A 26 5.57 -9.22 -6.79
CA VAL A 26 6.31 -8.14 -7.46
C VAL A 26 6.46 -6.99 -6.47
N SER A 27 7.60 -6.31 -6.50
CA SER A 27 7.90 -5.23 -5.55
C SER A 27 8.34 -3.98 -6.29
N ILE A 28 7.64 -2.88 -6.04
CA ILE A 28 7.95 -1.56 -6.61
C ILE A 28 8.38 -0.61 -5.49
N ALA A 29 9.59 -0.08 -5.64
CA ALA A 29 10.16 0.91 -4.74
C ALA A 29 9.71 2.31 -5.15
N LEU A 30 9.37 3.13 -4.17
CA LEU A 30 9.03 4.53 -4.33
C LEU A 30 10.02 5.38 -3.54
N PRO A 31 10.57 6.49 -4.07
CA PRO A 31 11.47 7.35 -3.30
C PRO A 31 10.75 7.98 -2.10
N GLN A 32 11.48 8.32 -1.03
CA GLN A 32 10.91 9.13 0.04
C GLN A 32 10.56 10.53 -0.48
N GLY A 33 9.38 11.04 -0.15
CA GLY A 33 8.87 12.28 -0.76
C GLY A 33 8.48 12.09 -2.23
N THR A 34 7.95 10.90 -2.56
CA THR A 34 7.49 10.53 -3.89
C THR A 34 6.68 11.62 -4.56
N SER A 35 7.06 11.99 -5.79
CA SER A 35 6.29 12.91 -6.62
C SER A 35 5.05 12.23 -7.21
N THR A 36 4.08 13.03 -7.64
CA THR A 36 2.88 12.54 -8.35
C THR A 36 3.24 11.73 -9.60
N GLU A 37 4.29 12.13 -10.33
CA GLU A 37 4.71 11.46 -11.56
C GLU A 37 5.35 10.10 -11.27
N ASP A 38 6.19 10.02 -10.23
CA ASP A 38 6.79 8.76 -9.78
C ASP A 38 5.71 7.79 -9.26
N ALA A 39 4.76 8.31 -8.47
CA ALA A 39 3.63 7.52 -7.98
C ALA A 39 2.78 6.98 -9.14
N ARG A 40 2.44 7.83 -10.12
CA ARG A 40 1.65 7.43 -11.29
C ARG A 40 2.36 6.35 -12.10
N SER A 41 3.66 6.53 -12.34
CA SER A 41 4.48 5.54 -13.05
C SER A 41 4.51 4.19 -12.33
N ALA A 42 4.71 4.20 -11.01
CA ALA A 42 4.68 2.99 -10.19
C ALA A 42 3.31 2.30 -10.19
N LEU A 43 2.22 3.07 -10.11
CA LEU A 43 0.86 2.52 -10.10
C LEU A 43 0.44 1.94 -11.46
N SER A 44 0.89 2.54 -12.56
CA SER A 44 0.70 1.97 -13.90
C SER A 44 1.39 0.61 -14.02
N LEU A 45 2.64 0.50 -13.53
CA LEU A 45 3.34 -0.79 -13.48
C LEU A 45 2.60 -1.82 -12.62
N LEU A 46 2.01 -1.41 -11.49
CA LEU A 46 1.19 -2.30 -10.67
C LEU A 46 -0.07 -2.76 -11.41
N LYS A 47 -0.76 -1.86 -12.11
CA LYS A 47 -1.95 -2.19 -12.89
C LYS A 47 -1.63 -3.23 -13.97
N ASP A 48 -0.50 -3.08 -14.65
CA ASP A 48 -0.08 -3.99 -15.72
C ASP A 48 0.25 -5.41 -15.23
N THR A 49 0.51 -5.60 -13.93
CA THR A 49 0.68 -6.95 -13.35
C THR A 49 -0.61 -7.78 -13.33
N GLY A 50 -1.77 -7.13 -13.38
CA GLY A 50 -3.07 -7.79 -13.21
C GLY A 50 -3.35 -8.30 -11.79
N PHE A 51 -2.52 -7.96 -10.80
CA PHE A 51 -2.75 -8.34 -9.41
C PHE A 51 -3.93 -7.58 -8.79
N ARG A 52 -4.62 -8.28 -7.87
CA ARG A 52 -5.74 -7.72 -7.09
C ARG A 52 -5.40 -7.47 -5.62
N TYR A 53 -4.26 -7.97 -5.16
CA TYR A 53 -3.80 -7.85 -3.78
C TYR A 53 -2.52 -7.03 -3.73
N PHE A 54 -2.54 -5.94 -2.97
CA PHE A 54 -1.42 -5.02 -2.86
C PHE A 54 -1.01 -4.85 -1.41
N VAL A 55 0.29 -4.63 -1.18
CA VAL A 55 0.84 -4.28 0.12
C VAL A 55 1.45 -2.88 0.03
N GLY A 56 0.80 -1.92 0.68
CA GLY A 56 1.22 -0.52 0.78
C GLY A 56 2.06 -0.27 2.02
N VAL A 57 3.37 -0.09 1.84
CA VAL A 57 4.27 0.33 2.93
C VAL A 57 4.71 1.76 2.68
N PHE A 58 3.94 2.70 3.23
CA PHE A 58 4.08 4.13 3.00
C PHE A 58 4.05 4.91 4.33
N PHE A 59 4.65 6.10 4.35
CA PHE A 59 4.32 7.10 5.38
C PHE A 59 3.08 7.89 4.94
N ARG A 60 2.61 8.79 5.81
CA ARG A 60 1.40 9.59 5.57
C ARG A 60 1.47 10.38 4.27
N ALA A 61 2.59 11.06 4.02
CA ALA A 61 2.76 11.91 2.84
C ALA A 61 2.65 11.11 1.52
N GLU A 62 3.31 9.95 1.43
CA GLU A 62 3.20 9.11 0.25
C GLU A 62 1.81 8.47 0.14
N PHE A 63 1.16 8.13 1.25
CA PHE A 63 -0.21 7.60 1.22
C PHE A 63 -1.20 8.63 0.62
N GLU A 64 -1.13 9.87 1.08
CA GLU A 64 -1.96 10.98 0.59
C GLU A 64 -1.71 11.30 -0.89
N THR A 65 -0.54 10.90 -1.43
CA THR A 65 -0.19 11.05 -2.85
C THR A 65 -0.62 9.82 -3.68
N VAL A 66 -0.36 8.62 -3.17
CA VAL A 66 -0.51 7.34 -3.90
C VAL A 66 -1.97 6.92 -4.00
N MET A 67 -2.75 7.00 -2.92
CA MET A 67 -4.10 6.42 -2.92
C MET A 67 -5.10 7.15 -3.83
N PRO A 68 -5.10 8.50 -3.94
CA PRO A 68 -5.94 9.19 -4.92
C PRO A 68 -5.62 8.77 -6.36
N LEU A 69 -4.33 8.62 -6.68
CA LEU A 69 -3.89 8.16 -8.01
C LEU A 69 -4.26 6.69 -8.25
N ALA A 70 -4.15 5.84 -7.23
CA ALA A 70 -4.55 4.43 -7.32
C ALA A 70 -6.04 4.30 -7.67
N LYS A 71 -6.87 5.19 -7.09
CA LYS A 71 -8.29 5.31 -7.43
C LYS A 71 -8.51 5.80 -8.85
N GLU A 72 -7.83 6.86 -9.27
CA GLU A 72 -7.91 7.40 -10.64
C GLU A 72 -7.55 6.35 -11.70
N ILE A 73 -6.54 5.51 -11.41
CA ILE A 73 -6.03 4.47 -12.31
C ILE A 73 -6.89 3.18 -12.25
N GLY A 74 -7.79 3.08 -11.27
CA GLY A 74 -8.76 1.98 -11.15
C GLY A 74 -8.19 0.70 -10.55
N ILE A 75 -7.24 0.81 -9.62
CA ILE A 75 -6.66 -0.32 -8.87
C ILE A 75 -7.05 -0.28 -7.38
N THR A 76 -8.22 0.27 -7.08
CA THR A 76 -8.88 0.30 -5.76
C THR A 76 -10.36 -0.07 -5.90
N GLY A 77 -11.07 -0.28 -4.79
CA GLY A 77 -12.49 -0.62 -4.78
C GLY A 77 -12.74 -2.11 -4.57
N GLU A 78 -13.98 -2.56 -4.78
CA GLU A 78 -14.44 -3.90 -4.36
C GLU A 78 -13.66 -5.09 -4.96
N GLU A 79 -13.05 -4.90 -6.12
CA GLU A 79 -12.27 -5.94 -6.80
C GLU A 79 -10.80 -6.01 -6.37
N TYR A 80 -10.35 -5.05 -5.55
CA TYR A 80 -8.96 -4.89 -5.14
C TYR A 80 -8.83 -4.86 -3.61
N PHE A 81 -7.72 -5.40 -3.11
CA PHE A 81 -7.45 -5.48 -1.69
C PHE A 81 -6.10 -4.85 -1.37
N TRP A 82 -6.08 -3.85 -0.51
CA TRP A 82 -4.86 -3.16 -0.09
C TRP A 82 -4.52 -3.45 1.38
N ILE A 83 -3.30 -3.88 1.65
CA ILE A 83 -2.81 -4.14 3.00
C ILE A 83 -1.80 -3.07 3.37
N PHE A 84 -2.03 -2.37 4.48
CA PHE A 84 -1.13 -1.31 4.94
C PHE A 84 -0.38 -1.70 6.22
N SER A 85 0.83 -1.17 6.37
CA SER A 85 1.62 -1.33 7.60
C SER A 85 1.02 -0.55 8.78
N SER A 86 1.22 -1.04 10.00
CA SER A 86 0.64 -0.51 11.26
C SER A 86 0.89 0.97 11.53
N SER A 87 1.93 1.59 10.96
CA SER A 87 2.12 3.05 10.98
C SER A 87 0.94 3.84 10.38
N GLN A 88 0.07 3.18 9.62
CA GLN A 88 -1.14 3.75 9.02
C GLN A 88 -2.43 3.45 9.80
N LEU A 89 -2.36 2.77 10.95
CA LEU A 89 -3.52 2.49 11.81
C LEU A 89 -4.32 3.75 12.17
N ARG A 90 -3.64 4.90 12.30
CA ARG A 90 -4.27 6.19 12.59
C ARG A 90 -4.89 6.85 11.37
N ILE A 91 -4.48 6.49 10.16
CA ILE A 91 -4.96 7.08 8.90
C ILE A 91 -6.19 6.31 8.43
N VAL A 92 -6.11 4.97 8.35
CA VAL A 92 -7.23 4.13 7.87
C VAL A 92 -8.44 4.15 8.82
N ASN A 93 -8.21 4.41 10.11
CA ASN A 93 -9.27 4.56 11.13
C ASN A 93 -9.54 6.02 11.52
N ASP A 94 -9.03 7.01 10.77
CA ASP A 94 -9.32 8.42 11.07
C ASP A 94 -10.79 8.73 10.71
N PRO A 95 -11.66 9.10 11.67
CA PRO A 95 -13.03 9.48 11.38
C PRO A 95 -13.13 10.71 10.44
N LEU A 96 -12.06 11.51 10.30
CA LEU A 96 -11.98 12.61 9.33
C LEU A 96 -11.85 12.15 7.87
N ILE A 97 -11.56 10.87 7.63
CA ILE A 97 -11.50 10.28 6.28
C ILE A 97 -12.89 9.75 5.86
N GLY A 98 -13.84 9.58 6.79
CA GLY A 98 -15.21 9.17 6.51
C GLY A 98 -15.91 10.09 5.50
N GLY A 99 -16.16 9.58 4.30
CA GLY A 99 -16.80 10.31 3.19
C GLY A 99 -15.84 10.98 2.19
N SER A 100 -14.52 10.83 2.36
CA SER A 100 -13.51 11.35 1.42
C SER A 100 -13.13 10.33 0.33
N ALA A 101 -12.55 10.79 -0.78
CA ALA A 101 -12.01 9.89 -1.81
C ALA A 101 -10.96 8.90 -1.27
N LEU A 102 -10.32 9.23 -0.14
CA LEU A 102 -9.40 8.36 0.58
C LEU A 102 -10.12 7.25 1.36
N ALA A 103 -11.32 7.49 1.92
CA ALA A 103 -12.13 6.42 2.54
C ALA A 103 -12.56 5.37 1.50
N GLU A 104 -12.96 5.83 0.32
CA GLU A 104 -13.33 4.92 -0.78
C GLU A 104 -12.11 4.16 -1.31
N ALA A 105 -10.94 4.82 -1.38
CA ALA A 105 -9.70 4.18 -1.84
C ALA A 105 -9.18 3.10 -0.89
N VAL A 106 -9.56 3.13 0.39
CA VAL A 106 -9.22 2.09 1.39
C VAL A 106 -10.33 1.07 1.63
N HIS A 107 -11.45 1.16 0.90
CA HIS A 107 -12.49 0.14 0.99
C HIS A 107 -11.93 -1.23 0.54
N GLY A 108 -12.08 -2.26 1.36
CA GLY A 108 -11.40 -3.55 1.14
C GLY A 108 -9.93 -3.55 1.56
N SER A 109 -9.55 -2.79 2.60
CA SER A 109 -8.18 -2.81 3.12
C SER A 109 -8.02 -3.56 4.44
N GLY A 110 -6.91 -4.26 4.60
CA GLY A 110 -6.51 -4.95 5.82
C GLY A 110 -5.29 -4.29 6.49
N ILE A 111 -5.14 -4.48 7.79
CA ILE A 111 -3.98 -3.97 8.54
C ILE A 111 -3.18 -5.15 9.07
N LEU A 112 -1.87 -5.13 8.82
CA LEU A 112 -0.94 -6.00 9.53
C LEU A 112 -0.61 -5.36 10.88
N ALA A 113 -1.37 -5.73 11.90
CA ALA A 113 -1.02 -5.39 13.28
C ALA A 113 0.14 -6.29 13.72
N THR A 114 1.26 -5.68 14.10
CA THR A 114 2.27 -6.41 14.87
C THR A 114 1.69 -6.58 16.26
N THR A 115 1.15 -7.76 16.60
CA THR A 115 1.09 -8.14 18.01
C THR A 115 2.53 -8.31 18.46
N ALA A 116 3.09 -7.25 19.06
CA ALA A 116 4.22 -7.41 19.94
C ALA A 116 3.72 -8.37 21.04
N GLY A 117 4.25 -9.59 21.03
CA GLY A 117 4.09 -10.49 22.16
C GLY A 117 4.82 -9.87 23.35
N GLU A 118 4.06 -9.78 24.45
CA GLU A 118 4.41 -9.40 25.82
C GLU A 118 4.61 -7.90 26.11
#